data_AF-A0A926MB56-F1
#
_entry.id   AF-A0A926MB56-F1
#
_cell.length_a   1.000
_cell.length_b   1.000
_cell.length_c   1.000
_cell.angle_alpha   90.00
_cell.angle_beta   90.00
_cell.angle_gamma   90.00
#
_symmetry.space_group_name_H-M   'P 1'
#
loop_
_entity.id
_entity.type
_entity.pdbx_description
1 polymer ?
#
loop_
_entity_poly.entity_id
_entity_poly.type
_entity_poly.pdbx_seq_one_letter_code
_entity_poly.pdbx_strand_id
1 'polypeptide(L)'
;MNKELTIVFSSYQSQHLLIKLLKQLHKKYKILIIENSLDVKIKNKLEKKFHGVEVILPKKNLGLAKSYNLGIKNQRLNLFF
;
A
#
# COMPACT_ATOMS: atom_id res chain seq x y z
N MET A 1 0.39 -3.50 17.28
CA MET A 1 0.32 -3.76 15.82
C MET A 1 -0.42 -5.07 15.62
N ASN A 2 -1.59 -5.03 14.98
CA ASN A 2 -2.38 -6.21 14.63
C ASN A 2 -1.73 -6.88 13.41
N LYS A 3 -1.32 -8.16 13.57
CA LYS A 3 -0.62 -8.93 12.53
C LYS A 3 -1.56 -9.81 11.70
N GLU A 4 -2.82 -9.93 12.09
CA GLU A 4 -3.83 -10.75 11.41
C GLU A 4 -4.55 -9.98 10.31
N LEU A 5 -4.52 -8.64 10.39
CA LEU A 5 -5.13 -7.74 9.43
C LEU A 5 -4.09 -6.91 8.68
N THR A 6 -4.14 -7.00 7.36
CA THR A 6 -3.37 -6.13 6.45
C THR A 6 -4.33 -5.29 5.63
N ILE A 7 -4.09 -3.98 5.55
CA ILE A 7 -4.88 -3.06 4.75
C ILE A 7 -4.17 -2.87 3.39
N VAL A 8 -4.89 -3.05 2.30
CA VAL A 8 -4.36 -2.84 0.94
C VAL A 8 -4.87 -1.52 0.39
N PHE A 9 -3.96 -0.66 -0.09
CA PHE A 9 -4.30 0.55 -0.83
C PHE A 9 -3.85 0.41 -2.28
N SER A 10 -4.69 0.83 -3.22
CA SER A 10 -4.26 1.11 -4.59
C SER A 10 -4.10 2.62 -4.75
N SER A 11 -2.95 3.07 -5.25
CA SER A 11 -2.65 4.50 -5.41
C SER A 11 -2.10 4.82 -6.80
N TYR A 12 -2.34 6.04 -7.25
CA TYR A 12 -1.71 6.65 -8.41
C TYR A 12 -1.53 8.15 -8.09
N GLN A 13 -0.28 8.60 -7.93
CA GLN A 13 0.07 10.01 -7.69
C GLN A 13 -0.64 10.71 -6.50
N SER A 14 -1.22 9.98 -5.55
CA SER A 14 -2.04 10.55 -4.45
C SER A 14 -1.28 10.69 -3.13
N GLN A 15 -0.01 11.12 -3.18
CA GLN A 15 0.92 11.04 -2.05
C GLN A 15 0.41 11.73 -0.76
N HIS A 16 -0.24 12.89 -0.89
CA HIS A 16 -0.66 13.69 0.27
C HIS A 16 -1.77 13.02 1.09
N LEU A 17 -2.79 12.46 0.42
CA LEU A 17 -3.86 11.69 1.06
C LEU A 17 -3.31 10.41 1.69
N LEU A 18 -2.45 9.71 0.95
CA LEU A 18 -1.82 8.48 1.41
C LEU A 18 -1.01 8.72 2.70
N ILE A 19 -0.18 9.76 2.73
CA ILE A 19 0.59 10.14 3.93
C ILE A 19 -0.33 10.43 5.13
N LYS A 20 -1.47 11.10 4.92
CA LYS A 20 -2.44 11.40 5.98
C LYS A 20 -3.03 10.12 6.57
N LEU A 21 -3.45 9.18 5.72
CA LEU A 21 -3.98 7.88 6.13
C LEU A 21 -2.93 7.03 6.86
N LEU A 22 -1.71 6.96 6.30
CA LEU A 22 -0.62 6.19 6.88
C LEU A 22 -0.27 6.68 8.29
N LYS A 23 -0.23 8.00 8.54
CA LYS A 23 0.01 8.54 9.89
C LYS A 23 -0.94 7.99 10.95
N GLN A 24 -2.19 7.69 10.58
CA GLN A 24 -3.21 7.17 11.49
C GLN A 24 -3.16 5.64 11.63
N LEU A 25 -2.81 4.92 10.55
CA LEU A 25 -3.00 3.47 10.46
C LEU A 25 -1.72 2.64 10.63
N HIS A 26 -0.55 3.13 10.21
CA HIS A 26 0.68 2.30 10.10
C HIS A 26 1.15 1.69 11.42
N LYS A 27 0.85 2.32 12.56
CA LYS A 27 1.20 1.79 13.90
C LYS A 27 0.27 0.65 14.34
N LYS A 28 -0.94 0.60 13.77
CA LYS A 28 -2.01 -0.32 14.17
C LYS A 28 -2.07 -1.55 13.27
N TYR A 29 -1.85 -1.39 11.96
CA TYR A 29 -2.02 -2.45 10.97
C TYR A 29 -0.80 -2.58 10.07
N LYS A 30 -0.58 -3.78 9.51
CA LYS A 30 0.29 -3.93 8.35
C LYS A 30 -0.40 -3.27 7.16
N ILE A 31 0.34 -2.53 6.35
CA ILE A 31 -0.21 -1.82 5.20
C ILE A 31 0.56 -2.22 3.95
N LEU A 32 -0.18 -2.61 2.91
CA LEU A 32 0.34 -2.88 1.59
C LEU A 32 -0.18 -1.83 0.61
N ILE A 33 0.70 -1.20 -0.15
CA ILE A 33 0.34 -0.16 -1.12
C ILE A 33 0.75 -0.64 -2.51
N ILE A 34 -0.21 -0.73 -3.41
CA ILE A 34 0.03 -0.95 -4.84
C ILE A 34 0.08 0.42 -5.50
N GLU A 35 1.28 0.90 -5.80
CA GLU A 35 1.48 2.25 -6.34
C GLU A 35 1.69 2.16 -7.86
N ASN A 36 0.71 2.64 -8.62
CA ASN A 36 0.61 2.45 -10.07
C ASN A 36 1.35 3.50 -10.90
N SER A 37 1.93 4.53 -10.29
CA SER A 37 2.68 5.57 -11.01
C SER A 37 4.09 5.15 -11.40
N LEU A 38 4.56 3.99 -10.90
CA LEU A 38 5.91 3.46 -11.10
C LEU A 38 7.01 4.34 -10.48
N ASP A 39 6.64 5.25 -9.57
CA ASP A 39 7.58 6.17 -8.95
C ASP A 39 8.32 5.49 -7.79
N VAL A 40 9.54 5.05 -8.08
CA VAL A 40 10.46 4.44 -7.11
C VAL A 40 10.78 5.38 -5.94
N LYS A 41 10.76 6.70 -6.15
CA LYS A 41 10.98 7.67 -5.07
C LYS A 41 9.83 7.62 -4.05
N ILE A 42 8.59 7.41 -4.49
CA ILE A 42 7.43 7.24 -3.60
C ILE A 42 7.60 6.01 -2.74
N LYS A 43 7.88 4.85 -3.36
CA LYS A 43 8.13 3.59 -2.66
C LYS A 43 9.15 3.78 -1.54
N ASN A 44 10.34 4.26 -1.90
CA ASN A 44 11.44 4.45 -0.95
C ASN A 44 11.09 5.45 0.16
N LYS A 45 10.39 6.53 -0.16
CA LYS A 45 9.97 7.54 0.81
C LYS A 45 8.97 6.98 1.82
N LEU A 46 8.00 6.20 1.38
CA LEU A 46 6.95 5.65 2.24
C LEU A 46 7.50 4.55 3.15
N GLU A 47 8.26 3.59 2.61
CA GLU A 47 8.82 2.48 3.39
C GLU A 47 9.84 2.95 4.42
N LYS A 48 10.65 3.97 4.10
CA LYS A 48 11.57 4.58 5.09
C LYS A 48 10.84 5.35 6.19
N LYS A 49 9.71 5.99 5.87
CA LYS A 49 9.01 6.90 6.78
C LYS A 49 8.04 6.18 7.71
N PHE A 50 7.44 5.08 7.27
CA PHE A 50 6.38 4.40 8.00
C PHE A 50 6.72 2.93 8.20
N HIS A 51 6.95 2.53 9.45
CA HIS A 51 7.16 1.13 9.80
C HIS A 51 5.87 0.31 9.55
N GLY A 52 6.01 -0.93 9.11
CA GLY A 52 4.87 -1.81 8.79
C GLY A 52 4.17 -1.49 7.46
N VAL A 53 4.73 -0.60 6.65
CA VAL A 53 4.26 -0.28 5.29
C VAL A 53 5.15 -0.95 4.25
N GLU A 54 4.53 -1.65 3.32
CA GLU A 54 5.15 -2.27 2.16
C GLU A 54 4.55 -1.66 0.89
N VAL A 55 5.37 -1.34 -0.10
CA VAL A 55 4.93 -0.75 -1.37
C VAL A 55 5.34 -1.64 -2.53
N ILE A 56 4.38 -2.06 -3.33
CA ILE A 56 4.60 -2.80 -4.57
C ILE A 56 4.42 -1.86 -5.75
N LEU A 57 5.44 -1.80 -6.60
CA LEU A 57 5.37 -1.16 -7.91
C LEU A 57 5.11 -2.25 -8.95
N PRO A 58 3.93 -2.25 -9.61
CA PRO A 58 3.68 -3.18 -10.71
C PRO A 58 4.56 -2.83 -11.91
N LYS A 59 4.64 -3.69 -12.93
CA LYS A 59 5.43 -3.42 -14.15
C LYS A 59 4.84 -2.31 -15.04
N LYS A 60 3.56 -2.02 -14.85
CA LYS A 60 2.79 -0.98 -15.55
C LYS A 60 1.58 -0.61 -14.70
N ASN A 61 0.94 0.52 -14.97
CA ASN A 61 -0.33 0.85 -14.33
C ASN A 61 -1.37 -0.26 -14.60
N LEU A 62 -1.86 -0.89 -13.53
CA LEU A 62 -2.80 -2.01 -13.60
C LEU A 62 -4.26 -1.57 -13.53
N GLY A 63 -4.52 -0.32 -13.14
CA GLY A 63 -5.84 0.13 -12.72
C GLY A 63 -6.25 -0.46 -11.36
N LEU A 64 -7.41 -0.02 -10.86
CA LEU A 64 -7.82 -0.28 -9.48
C LEU A 64 -8.04 -1.77 -9.18
N ALA A 65 -8.89 -2.44 -9.95
CA ALA A 65 -9.28 -3.84 -9.69
C ALA A 65 -8.09 -4.81 -9.75
N LYS A 66 -7.23 -4.69 -10.76
CA LYS A 66 -6.04 -5.56 -10.89
C LYS A 66 -5.00 -5.26 -9.81
N SER A 67 -4.93 -4.03 -9.31
CA SER A 67 -4.07 -3.68 -8.18
C SER A 67 -4.48 -4.40 -6.92
N TYR A 68 -5.78 -4.40 -6.58
CA TYR A 68 -6.27 -5.15 -5.43
C TYR A 68 -6.02 -6.66 -5.59
N ASN A 69 -6.30 -7.23 -6.77
CA ASN A 69 -5.98 -8.63 -7.04
C ASN A 69 -4.50 -8.96 -6.85
N LEU A 70 -3.59 -8.06 -7.21
CA LEU A 70 -2.15 -8.22 -6.97
C LEU A 70 -1.82 -8.18 -5.47
N GLY A 71 -2.46 -7.28 -4.71
CA GLY A 71 -2.34 -7.22 -3.25
C GLY A 71 -2.83 -8.49 -2.56
N ILE A 72 -3.96 -9.03 -3.02
CA ILE A 72 -4.54 -10.30 -2.54
C ILE A 72 -3.60 -11.47 -2.82
N LYS A 73 -3.06 -11.56 -4.03
CA LYS A 73 -2.14 -12.66 -4.36
C LYS A 73 -0.84 -12.62 -3.55
N ASN A 74 -0.39 -11.44 -3.13
CA ASN A 74 0.81 -11.29 -2.32
C ASN A 74 0.62 -11.68 -0.85
N GLN A 75 -0.61 -11.72 -0.31
CA GLN A 75 -0.84 -11.99 1.11
C GLN A 75 -2.11 -12.83 1.37
N ARG A 76 -2.08 -13.70 2.38
CA ARG A 76 -3.31 -14.25 2.98
C ARG A 76 -4.03 -13.10 3.70
N LEU A 77 -5.07 -12.52 3.11
CA LEU A 77 -5.64 -11.22 3.56
C LEU A 77 -7.15 -11.33 3.86
N ASN A 78 -7.60 -10.66 4.93
CA ASN A 78 -8.97 -10.77 5.47
C ASN A 78 -9.84 -9.49 5.35
N LEU A 79 -9.38 -8.35 4.79
CA LEU A 79 -10.24 -7.16 4.62
C LEU A 79 -9.74 -6.17 3.56
N PHE A 80 -10.67 -5.51 2.85
CA PHE A 80 -10.43 -4.56 1.75
C PHE A 80 -11.08 -3.20 2.03
N PHE A 81 -10.37 -2.12 1.72
CA PHE A 81 -10.89 -0.74 1.75
C PHE A 81 -10.38 0.06 0.54
#